data_AF-A0A0P9VEU0-F1
#
_entry.id   AF-A0A0P9VEU0-F1
#
_cell.length_a   1.000
_cell.length_b   1.000
_cell.length_c   1.000
_cell.angle_alpha   90.00
_cell.angle_beta   90.00
_cell.angle_gamma   90.00
#
_symmetry.space_group_name_H-M   'P 1'
#
loop_
_entity.id
_entity.type
_entity.pdbx_description
1 polymer ?
#
loop_
_entity_poly.entity_id
_entity_poly.type
_entity_poly.pdbx_seq_one_letter_code
_entity_poly.pdbx_strand_id
1 'polypeptide(L)'
;MKKLQQVLVSGMTTAALLLVAGCATESSRALPVTKVESAGVVYSGVRYPVAVGKFDNRSSYMRGIFSDGVDRLGGQAKTILITHMQQTNRFNVLDRDNMEEIKQEAAINLPPSV
;
A
#
# COMPACT_ATOMS: atom_id res chain seq x y z
N MET A 1 17.34 62.15 -13.49
CA MET A 1 17.73 60.80 -13.97
C MET A 1 17.70 59.71 -12.89
N LYS A 2 18.19 59.95 -11.67
CA LYS A 2 18.20 58.96 -10.57
C LYS A 2 16.81 58.41 -10.16
N LYS A 3 15.77 59.26 -10.13
CA LYS A 3 14.40 58.83 -9.81
C LYS A 3 13.77 57.92 -10.87
N LEU A 4 14.09 58.13 -12.16
CA LEU A 4 13.60 57.29 -13.25
C LEU A 4 14.23 55.90 -13.21
N GLN A 5 15.52 55.81 -12.88
CA GLN A 5 16.24 54.55 -12.70
C GLN A 5 15.73 53.77 -11.46
N GLN A 6 15.38 54.46 -10.38
CA GLN A 6 14.78 53.83 -9.18
C GLN A 6 13.41 53.19 -9.47
N VAL A 7 12.55 53.87 -10.26
CA VAL A 7 11.22 53.36 -10.63
C VAL A 7 11.34 52.12 -11.53
N LEU A 8 12.28 52.12 -12.48
CA LEU A 8 12.52 50.98 -13.37
C LEU A 8 13.04 49.76 -12.60
N VAL A 9 13.98 49.96 -11.66
CA VAL A 9 14.51 48.87 -10.83
C VAL A 9 13.44 48.30 -9.91
N SER A 10 12.59 49.14 -9.28
CA SER A 10 11.49 48.64 -8.43
C SER A 10 10.40 47.92 -9.22
N GLY A 11 10.12 48.34 -10.47
CA GLY A 11 9.18 47.67 -11.35
C GLY A 11 9.68 46.29 -11.79
N MET A 12 10.97 46.17 -12.07
CA MET A 12 11.58 44.91 -12.49
C MET A 12 11.68 43.88 -11.35
N THR A 13 11.95 44.32 -10.12
CA THR A 13 11.98 43.43 -8.95
C THR A 13 10.59 42.92 -8.55
N THR A 14 9.57 43.78 -8.64
CA THR A 14 8.18 43.38 -8.36
C THR A 14 7.63 42.41 -9.41
N ALA A 15 7.97 42.60 -10.69
CA ALA A 15 7.64 41.64 -11.75
C ALA A 15 8.35 40.28 -11.55
N ALA A 16 9.61 40.29 -11.13
CA ALA A 16 10.35 39.05 -10.87
C ALA A 16 9.76 38.25 -9.69
N LEU A 17 9.33 38.93 -8.62
CA LEU A 17 8.68 38.29 -7.46
C LEU A 17 7.35 37.63 -7.84
N LEU A 18 6.57 38.24 -8.74
CA LEU A 18 5.31 37.66 -9.22
C LEU A 18 5.52 36.42 -10.11
N LEU A 19 6.63 36.36 -10.86
CA LEU A 19 6.95 35.21 -11.71
C LEU A 19 7.43 33.98 -10.94
N VAL A 20 8.02 34.17 -9.75
CA VAL A 20 8.50 33.06 -8.90
C VAL A 20 7.42 32.54 -7.95
N ALA A 21 6.30 33.26 -7.80
CA ALA A 21 5.11 32.81 -7.06
C ALA A 21 4.27 31.78 -7.85
N GLY A 22 4.93 30.90 -8.60
CA GLY A 22 4.30 29.76 -9.25
C GLY A 22 3.59 28.89 -8.22
N CYS A 23 2.29 28.69 -8.42
CA CYS A 23 1.44 27.88 -7.56
C CYS A 23 1.87 26.41 -7.72
N ALA A 24 2.77 25.94 -6.85
CA ALA A 24 2.96 24.52 -6.62
C ALA A 24 1.73 24.02 -5.85
N THR A 25 0.60 23.93 -6.55
CA THR A 25 -0.62 23.36 -5.98
C THR A 25 -0.42 21.85 -5.94
N GLU A 26 0.06 21.37 -4.79
CA GLU A 26 0.23 19.94 -4.55
C GLU A 26 -1.16 19.28 -4.47
N SER A 27 -1.51 18.52 -5.51
CA SER A 27 -2.77 17.79 -5.53
C SER A 27 -2.62 16.46 -4.77
N SER A 28 -3.10 16.41 -3.54
CA SER A 28 -3.26 15.15 -2.81
C SER A 28 -4.64 14.56 -3.15
N ARG A 29 -4.67 13.44 -3.89
CA ARG A 29 -5.90 12.66 -4.09
C ARG A 29 -5.74 11.30 -3.45
N ALA A 30 -6.67 10.95 -2.56
CA ALA A 30 -6.81 9.57 -2.13
C ALA A 30 -7.31 8.75 -3.33
N LEU A 31 -6.54 7.74 -3.75
CA LEU A 31 -7.01 6.82 -4.76
C LEU A 31 -8.14 5.95 -4.16
N PRO A 32 -9.29 5.82 -4.84
CA PRO A 32 -10.35 4.96 -4.34
C PRO A 32 -9.86 3.50 -4.31
N VAL A 33 -9.99 2.85 -3.16
CA VAL A 33 -9.62 1.44 -2.99
C VAL A 33 -10.59 0.60 -3.83
N THR A 34 -10.05 -0.17 -4.78
CA THR A 34 -10.83 -1.04 -5.64
C THR A 34 -11.40 -2.17 -4.78
N LYS A 35 -12.72 -2.18 -4.58
CA LYS A 35 -13.44 -3.25 -3.88
C LYS A 35 -13.63 -4.43 -4.84
N VAL A 36 -13.58 -5.65 -4.31
CA VAL A 36 -13.81 -6.86 -5.12
C VAL A 36 -15.26 -6.90 -5.59
N GLU A 37 -15.51 -7.17 -6.87
CA GLU A 37 -16.86 -7.31 -7.44
C GLU A 37 -17.72 -8.39 -6.73
N SER A 38 -17.07 -9.42 -6.18
CA SER A 38 -17.76 -10.47 -5.39
C SER A 38 -18.09 -10.04 -3.95
N ALA A 39 -17.61 -8.89 -3.47
CA ALA A 39 -17.84 -8.43 -2.10
C ALA A 39 -19.29 -7.94 -1.95
N GLY A 40 -20.16 -8.87 -1.53
CA GLY A 40 -21.60 -8.67 -1.40
C GLY A 40 -22.44 -9.74 -2.11
N VAL A 41 -21.81 -10.60 -2.92
CA VAL A 41 -22.47 -11.77 -3.52
C VAL A 41 -22.47 -12.91 -2.51
N VAL A 42 -23.65 -13.31 -2.03
CA VAL A 42 -23.79 -14.43 -1.11
C VAL A 42 -23.39 -15.72 -1.82
N TYR A 43 -22.36 -16.40 -1.28
CA TYR A 43 -21.93 -17.71 -1.74
C TYR A 43 -22.32 -18.77 -0.71
N SER A 44 -23.09 -19.77 -1.14
CA SER A 44 -23.59 -20.88 -0.29
C SER A 44 -22.93 -22.23 -0.60
N GLY A 45 -21.90 -22.25 -1.44
CA GLY A 45 -21.19 -23.48 -1.80
C GLY A 45 -20.14 -23.89 -0.76
N VAL A 46 -19.56 -25.07 -0.94
CA VAL A 46 -18.45 -25.55 -0.10
C VAL A 46 -17.23 -24.66 -0.29
N ARG A 47 -16.51 -24.35 0.80
CA ARG A 47 -15.27 -23.57 0.78
C ARG A 47 -14.09 -24.46 0.40
N TYR A 48 -13.28 -24.01 -0.55
CA TYR A 48 -12.08 -24.75 -0.95
C TYR A 48 -10.87 -24.34 -0.10
N PRO A 49 -10.11 -25.30 0.46
CA PRO A 49 -8.88 -24.98 1.17
C PRO A 49 -7.81 -24.49 0.19
N VAL A 50 -7.14 -23.39 0.53
CA VAL A 50 -6.07 -22.83 -0.29
C VAL A 50 -4.98 -22.22 0.58
N ALA A 51 -3.72 -22.46 0.22
CA ALA A 51 -2.58 -21.80 0.85
C ALA A 51 -2.02 -20.74 -0.10
N VAL A 52 -1.76 -19.54 0.42
CA VAL A 52 -1.18 -18.45 -0.35
C VAL A 52 0.31 -18.35 -0.03
N GLY A 53 1.15 -18.62 -1.03
CA GLY A 53 2.61 -18.56 -0.89
C GLY A 53 3.17 -17.14 -0.81
N LYS A 54 4.50 -17.04 -0.82
CA LYS A 54 5.21 -15.76 -0.88
C LYS A 54 5.08 -15.14 -2.27
N PHE A 55 4.83 -13.84 -2.30
CA PHE A 55 4.78 -13.05 -3.51
C PHE A 55 6.17 -12.47 -3.75
N ASP A 56 6.71 -12.71 -4.94
CA ASP A 56 7.99 -12.14 -5.38
C ASP A 56 7.71 -10.91 -6.24
N ASN A 57 8.03 -9.72 -5.74
CA ASN A 57 8.00 -8.51 -6.54
C ASN A 57 9.12 -8.55 -7.59
N ARG A 58 8.81 -8.74 -8.87
CA ARG A 58 9.82 -8.68 -9.96
C ARG A 58 10.01 -7.31 -10.58
N SER A 59 9.31 -6.28 -10.07
CA SER A 59 9.49 -4.91 -10.55
C SER A 59 10.73 -4.25 -9.94
N SER A 60 11.07 -3.06 -10.43
CA SER A 60 12.11 -2.19 -9.87
C SER A 60 11.62 -1.33 -8.69
N TYR A 61 10.33 -1.40 -8.35
CA TYR A 61 9.72 -0.59 -7.30
C TYR A 61 10.35 -0.89 -5.94
N MET A 62 10.77 0.16 -5.23
CA MET A 62 11.43 0.08 -3.92
C MET A 62 12.66 -0.85 -3.88
N ARG A 63 13.40 -0.96 -5.00
CA ARG A 63 14.66 -1.73 -5.06
C ARG A 63 15.93 -0.87 -5.23
N GLY A 64 15.81 0.45 -5.04
CA GLY A 64 16.94 1.37 -5.13
C GLY A 64 17.91 1.24 -3.97
N ILE A 65 19.05 1.94 -4.07
CA ILE A 65 20.13 1.95 -3.07
C ILE A 65 19.69 2.46 -1.68
N PHE A 66 18.57 3.20 -1.60
CA PHE A 66 17.98 3.69 -0.36
C PHE A 66 16.84 2.80 0.16
N SER A 67 16.65 1.62 -0.42
CA SER A 67 15.68 0.64 0.07
C SER A 67 16.25 -0.12 1.26
N ASP A 68 15.39 -0.43 2.24
CA ASP A 68 15.68 -1.30 3.37
C ASP A 68 15.80 -2.79 2.97
N GLY A 69 15.64 -3.10 1.68
CA GLY A 69 15.74 -4.46 1.12
C GLY A 69 14.50 -5.33 1.38
N VAL A 70 13.50 -4.78 2.06
CA VAL A 70 12.26 -5.50 2.42
C VAL A 70 11.25 -5.35 1.28
N ASP A 71 10.76 -6.49 0.76
CA ASP A 71 9.73 -6.48 -0.28
C ASP A 71 8.33 -6.17 0.28
N ARG A 72 8.08 -4.89 0.49
CA ARG A 72 6.78 -4.39 0.97
C ARG A 72 5.68 -4.57 -0.07
N LEU A 73 6.01 -4.53 -1.36
CA LEU A 73 5.02 -4.68 -2.43
C LEU A 73 4.52 -6.12 -2.50
N GLY A 74 5.42 -7.11 -2.45
CA GLY A 74 5.06 -8.52 -2.38
C GLY A 74 4.22 -8.82 -1.13
N GLY A 75 4.64 -8.31 0.04
CA GLY A 75 3.89 -8.45 1.29
C GLY A 75 2.47 -7.88 1.21
N GLN A 76 2.31 -6.66 0.71
CA GLN A 76 1.00 -6.02 0.53
C GLN A 76 0.12 -6.76 -0.47
N ALA A 77 0.69 -7.17 -1.61
CA ALA A 77 -0.05 -7.91 -2.64
C ALA A 77 -0.61 -9.23 -2.10
N LYS A 78 0.17 -9.94 -1.27
CA LYS A 78 -0.30 -11.14 -0.58
C LYS A 78 -1.49 -10.84 0.33
N THR A 79 -1.41 -9.80 1.17
CA THR A 79 -2.51 -9.40 2.06
C THR A 79 -3.77 -9.03 1.28
N ILE A 80 -3.63 -8.30 0.17
CA ILE A 80 -4.76 -7.93 -0.70
C ILE A 80 -5.43 -9.19 -1.26
N LEU A 81 -4.65 -10.13 -1.80
CA LEU A 81 -5.20 -11.38 -2.32
C LEU A 81 -5.96 -12.16 -1.24
N ILE A 82 -5.36 -12.34 -0.07
CA ILE A 82 -5.98 -13.05 1.06
C ILE A 82 -7.31 -12.38 1.43
N THR A 83 -7.31 -11.05 1.54
CA THR A 83 -8.52 -10.26 1.84
C THR A 83 -9.60 -10.49 0.78
N HIS A 84 -9.23 -10.49 -0.50
CA HIS A 84 -10.18 -10.74 -1.59
C HIS A 84 -10.76 -12.16 -1.52
N MET A 85 -9.93 -13.16 -1.29
CA MET A 85 -10.37 -14.55 -1.15
C MET A 85 -11.34 -14.72 0.02
N GLN A 86 -11.05 -14.09 1.17
CA GLN A 86 -11.92 -14.10 2.34
C GLN A 86 -13.25 -13.39 2.08
N GLN A 87 -13.23 -12.21 1.43
CA GLN A 87 -14.44 -11.46 1.08
C GLN A 87 -15.37 -12.24 0.15
N THR A 88 -14.84 -13.10 -0.73
CA THR A 88 -15.68 -13.92 -1.62
C THR A 88 -16.41 -15.05 -0.90
N ASN A 89 -16.04 -15.40 0.34
CA ASN A 89 -16.56 -16.55 1.10
C ASN A 89 -16.38 -17.92 0.42
N ARG A 90 -15.59 -18.03 -0.65
CA ARG A 90 -15.40 -19.25 -1.45
C ARG A 90 -14.21 -20.10 -1.01
N PHE A 91 -13.31 -19.54 -0.21
CA PHE A 91 -12.03 -20.15 0.14
C PHE A 91 -11.84 -20.23 1.65
N ASN A 92 -11.22 -21.32 2.10
CA ASN A 92 -10.62 -21.42 3.42
C ASN A 92 -9.12 -21.16 3.27
N VAL A 93 -8.70 -19.92 3.53
CA VAL A 93 -7.30 -19.51 3.37
C VAL A 93 -6.48 -20.02 4.55
N LEU A 94 -5.51 -20.88 4.28
CA LEU A 94 -4.66 -21.51 5.28
C LEU A 94 -3.45 -20.63 5.59
N ASP A 95 -3.19 -20.40 6.88
CA ASP A 95 -2.00 -19.70 7.36
C ASP A 95 -0.82 -20.66 7.49
N ARG A 96 -0.04 -20.77 6.42
CA ARG A 96 1.11 -21.69 6.35
C ARG A 96 2.43 -21.06 6.82
N ASP A 97 2.50 -19.73 6.87
CA ASP A 97 3.72 -19.03 7.26
C ASP A 97 3.88 -18.94 8.77
N ASN A 98 2.78 -18.92 9.52
CA ASN A 98 2.79 -18.81 10.98
C ASN A 98 2.52 -20.15 11.68
N MET A 99 2.77 -21.29 11.02
CA MET A 99 2.44 -22.60 11.58
C MET A 99 3.26 -22.95 12.83
N GLU A 100 4.45 -22.39 12.98
CA GLU A 100 5.31 -22.65 14.13
C GLU A 100 4.74 -21.99 15.39
N GLU A 101 4.32 -20.74 15.28
CA GLU A 101 3.62 -19.98 16.30
C GLU A 101 2.26 -20.61 16.61
N ILE A 102 1.48 -20.99 15.59
CA ILE A 102 0.20 -21.68 15.78
C ILE A 102 0.39 -23.01 16.52
N LYS A 103 1.48 -23.75 16.24
CA LYS A 103 1.81 -24.99 16.94
C LYS A 103 2.16 -24.74 18.41
N GLN A 104 2.90 -23.68 18.70
CA GLN A 104 3.22 -23.28 20.08
C GLN A 104 1.96 -22.88 20.84
N GLU A 105 1.09 -22.07 20.24
CA GLU A 105 -0.20 -21.68 20.83
C GLU A 105 -1.13 -22.87 21.04
N ALA A 106 -1.13 -23.83 20.12
CA ALA A 106 -1.87 -25.08 20.27
C ALA A 106 -1.33 -25.92 21.44
N ALA A 107 -0.01 -25.97 21.64
CA ALA A 107 0.61 -26.67 22.76
C ALA A 107 0.30 -26.01 24.11
N ILE A 108 0.11 -24.69 24.14
CA ILE A 108 -0.30 -23.94 25.34
C ILE A 108 -1.80 -24.14 25.62
N ASN A 109 -2.65 -24.16 24.59
CA ASN A 109 -4.10 -24.27 24.74
C ASN A 109 -4.62 -25.71 24.93
N LEU A 110 -3.89 -26.73 24.47
CA LEU A 110 -4.25 -28.11 24.78
C LEU A 110 -3.79 -28.47 26.20
N PRO A 111 -4.63 -29.12 27.02
CA PRO A 111 -4.15 -29.74 28.25
C PRO A 111 -3.02 -30.72 27.90
N PRO A 112 -1.98 -30.84 28.76
CA PRO A 112 -0.87 -31.75 28.49
C PRO A 112 -1.44 -33.13 28.19
N SER A 113 -1.12 -33.65 27.01
CA SER A 113 -1.51 -34.98 26.58
C SER A 113 -1.09 -36.00 27.64
N VAL A 114 -2.07 -36.59 28.31
CA VAL A 114 -1.92 -37.81 29.12
C VAL A 114 -1.66 -38.98 28.20
#